data_AF-S3HIQ5-F1
#
_entry.id   AF-S3HIQ5-F1
#
_cell.length_a   1.000
_cell.length_b   1.000
_cell.length_c   1.000
_cell.angle_alpha   90.00
_cell.angle_beta   90.00
_cell.angle_gamma   90.00
#
_symmetry.space_group_name_H-M   'P 1'
#
loop_
_entity.id
_entity.type
_entity.pdbx_description
1 polymer ?
#
loop_
_entity_poly.entity_id
_entity_poly.type
_entity_poly.pdbx_seq_one_letter_code
_entity_poly.pdbx_strand_id
1 'polypeptide(L)' 'MNSTKITNYTFIALAVLSSLVGGLQLLDWSAFLTKDQTIAVMSFLSSFGAVVKFWVASAEFYAKQLVAAQTAEQVTQ' A
#
# COMPACT_ATOMS: atom_id res chain seq x y z
N MET A 1 -12.98 -4.21 20.08
CA MET A 1 -12.22 -2.94 19.97
C MET A 1 -10.78 -3.10 19.43
N ASN A 2 -10.41 -4.23 18.81
CA ASN A 2 -9.06 -4.45 18.24
C ASN A 2 -8.97 -4.26 16.72
N SER A 3 -10.05 -4.55 15.97
CA SER A 3 -10.05 -4.51 14.50
C SER A 3 -9.73 -3.11 13.95
N THR A 4 -10.37 -2.07 14.49
CA THR A 4 -10.17 -0.66 14.07
C THR A 4 -8.72 -0.19 14.27
N LYS A 5 -8.03 -0.67 15.32
CA LYS A 5 -6.62 -0.32 15.56
C LYS A 5 -5.70 -0.98 14.54
N ILE A 6 -5.92 -2.27 14.24
CA ILE A 6 -5.14 -3.01 13.25
C ILE A 6 -5.26 -2.36 11.87
N THR A 7 -6.48 -2.03 11.45
CA THR A 7 -6.72 -1.33 10.18
C THR A 7 -5.97 0.01 10.12
N ASN A 8 -6.00 0.82 11.18
CA ASN A 8 -5.27 2.09 11.22
C ASN A 8 -3.74 1.92 11.14
N TYR A 9 -3.16 0.93 11.83
CA TYR A 9 -1.72 0.67 11.74
C TYR A 9 -1.31 0.22 10.33
N THR A 10 -2.13 -0.61 9.67
CA THR A 10 -1.89 -1.04 8.29
C THR A 10 -1.94 0.15 7.32
N PHE A 11 -2.92 1.04 7.44
CA PHE A 11 -3.00 2.25 6.61
C PHE A 11 -1.81 3.19 6.83
N ILE A 12 -1.39 3.40 8.08
CA ILE A 12 -0.22 4.23 8.40
C ILE A 12 1.06 3.60 7.81
N ALA A 13 1.25 2.29 7.98
CA ALA A 13 2.41 1.60 7.40
C ALA A 13 2.44 1.69 5.87
N LEU A 14 1.28 1.56 5.21
CA LEU A 14 1.15 1.68 3.76
C LEU A 14 1.38 3.12 3.27
N ALA A 15 0.95 4.13 4.03
CA ALA A 15 1.22 5.53 3.73
C ALA A 15 2.72 5.84 3.84
N VAL A 16 3.38 5.34 4.89
CA VAL A 16 4.84 5.45 5.05
C VAL A 16 5.57 4.76 3.90
N LEU A 17 5.21 3.53 3.56
CA LEU A 17 5.78 2.81 2.42
C LEU A 17 5.58 3.56 1.10
N SER A 18 4.39 4.11 0.86
CA SER A 18 4.10 4.90 -0.35
C SER A 18 4.94 6.17 -0.42
N SER A 19 5.13 6.85 0.72
CA SER A 19 5.99 8.04 0.80
C SER A 19 7.46 7.71 0.53
N LEU A 20 7.96 6.58 1.01
CA LEU A 20 9.32 6.10 0.77
C LEU A 20 9.54 5.74 -0.69
N VAL A 21 8.63 4.97 -1.30
CA VAL A 21 8.71 4.59 -2.72
C VAL A 21 8.64 5.84 -3.61
N GLY A 22 7.74 6.78 -3.31
CA GLY A 22 7.67 8.05 -4.03
C GLY A 22 8.96 8.87 -3.89
N GLY A 23 9.52 8.97 -2.68
CA GLY A 23 10.80 9.64 -2.44
C GLY A 23 11.96 8.98 -3.20
N LEU A 24 12.03 7.65 -3.20
CA LEU A 24 13.03 6.88 -3.95
C LEU A 24 12.89 7.10 -5.46
N GLN A 25 11.69 7.28 -6.00
CA GLN A 25 11.50 7.56 -7.43
C GLN A 25 11.95 8.96 -7.88
N LEU A 26 12.04 9.93 -6.95
CA LEU A 26 12.47 11.30 -7.24
C LEU A 26 14.00 11.48 -7.23
N LEU A 27 14.73 10.48 -6.74
CA LEU A 27 16.19 10.52 -6.75
C LEU A 27 16.72 10.34 -8.17
N ASP A 28 17.72 11.14 -8.54
CA ASP A 28 18.43 10.97 -9.80
C ASP A 28 19.42 9.78 -9.70
N TRP A 29 18.88 8.58 -9.92
CA TRP A 29 19.65 7.34 -9.92
C TRP A 29 20.73 7.29 -10.98
N SER A 30 20.58 8.06 -12.06
CA SER A 30 21.55 8.09 -13.16
C SER A 30 22.89 8.73 -12.75
N ALA A 31 22.91 9.48 -11.64
CA ALA A 31 24.13 10.03 -11.05
C ALA A 31 24.96 8.99 -10.29
N PHE A 32 24.37 7.85 -9.90
CA PHE A 32 25.02 6.84 -9.05
C PHE A 32 25.14 5.46 -9.70
N LEU A 33 24.31 5.17 -10.70
CA LEU A 33 24.17 3.84 -11.31
C LEU A 33 24.40 3.90 -12.82
N THR A 34 24.75 2.76 -13.42
CA THR A 34 24.76 2.65 -14.89
C THR A 34 23.34 2.73 -15.45
N LYS A 35 23.20 2.97 -16.76
CA LYS A 35 21.88 3.03 -17.42
C LYS A 35 21.04 1.79 -17.18
N ASP A 36 21.62 0.61 -17.35
CA ASP A 36 20.90 -0.66 -17.16
C ASP A 36 20.46 -0.86 -15.70
N GLN A 37 21.31 -0.49 -14.75
CA GLN A 37 20.99 -0.53 -13.32
C GLN A 37 19.89 0.48 -12.95
N THR A 38 19.93 1.67 -13.52
CA THR A 38 18.92 2.72 -13.31
C THR A 38 17.56 2.25 -13.80
N ILE A 39 17.49 1.66 -15.01
CA ILE A 39 16.27 1.12 -15.57
C ILE A 39 15.73 -0.02 -14.70
N ALA A 40 16.60 -0.91 -14.23
CA ALA A 40 16.22 -2.00 -13.33
C ALA A 40 15.62 -1.48 -12.01
N VAL A 41 16.25 -0.48 -11.39
CA VAL A 41 15.75 0.15 -10.14
C VAL A 41 14.40 0.84 -10.36
N MET A 42 14.26 1.64 -11.42
CA MET A 42 13.00 2.33 -11.72
C MET A 42 11.87 1.37 -12.08
N SER A 43 12.18 0.30 -12.81
CA SER A 43 11.24 -0.78 -13.14
C SER A 43 10.79 -1.51 -11.88
N PHE A 44 11.72 -1.83 -10.98
CA PHE A 44 11.42 -2.42 -9.68
C PHE A 44 10.54 -1.52 -8.81
N LEU A 45 10.90 -0.23 -8.65
CA LEU A 45 10.13 0.73 -7.86
C LEU A 45 8.72 0.92 -8.40
N SER A 46 8.57 0.95 -9.72
CA SER A 46 7.25 1.06 -10.38
C SER A 46 6.40 -0.19 -10.15
N SER A 47 7.00 -1.37 -10.31
CA SER A 47 6.32 -2.66 -10.09
C SER A 47 5.93 -2.84 -8.63
N PHE A 48 6.83 -2.49 -7.71
CA PHE A 48 6.58 -2.53 -6.27
C PHE A 48 5.45 -1.57 -5.85
N GLY A 49 5.44 -0.35 -6.42
CA GLY A 49 4.33 0.58 -6.23
C GLY A 49 2.98 0.02 -6.68
N ALA A 50 2.94 -0.75 -7.78
CA ALA A 50 1.72 -1.43 -8.23
C ALA A 50 1.27 -2.53 -7.26
N VAL A 51 2.21 -3.32 -6.73
CA VAL A 51 1.91 -4.36 -5.72
C VAL A 51 1.33 -3.74 -4.44
N VAL A 52 1.90 -2.65 -3.96
CA VAL A 52 1.39 -1.93 -2.76
C VAL A 52 -0.03 -1.44 -3.01
N LYS A 53 -0.33 -0.84 -4.18
CA LYS A 53 -1.68 -0.41 -4.55
C LYS A 53 -2.67 -1.58 -4.61
N PHE A 54 -2.27 -2.71 -5.18
CA PHE A 54 -3.10 -3.91 -5.22
C PHE A 54 -3.40 -4.46 -3.82
N TRP A 55 -2.41 -4.40 -2.92
CA TRP A 55 -2.57 -4.82 -1.54
C TRP A 55 -3.52 -3.90 -0.77
N VAL A 56 -3.44 -2.58 -0.97
CA VAL A 56 -4.41 -1.60 -0.44
C VAL A 56 -5.82 -1.90 -0.94
N ALA A 57 -5.99 -2.10 -2.25
CA ALA A 57 -7.31 -2.39 -2.84
C ALA A 57 -7.91 -3.68 -2.27
N SER A 58 -7.07 -4.70 -2.06
CA SER A 58 -7.46 -5.95 -1.41
C SER A 58 -7.86 -5.71 0.06
N ALA A 59 -7.07 -4.95 0.82
CA ALA A 59 -7.37 -4.61 2.20
C ALA A 59 -8.68 -3.82 2.34
N GLU A 60 -8.94 -2.86 1.43
CA GLU A 60 -10.20 -2.12 1.37
C GLU A 60 -11.39 -3.03 1.05
N PHE A 61 -11.23 -3.97 0.13
CA PHE A 61 -12.27 -4.95 -0.20
C PHE A 61 -12.65 -5.81 1.02
N TYR A 62 -11.65 -6.34 1.74
CA TYR A 62 -11.89 -7.10 2.97
C TYR A 62 -12.48 -6.23 4.09
N ALA A 63 -12.02 -4.98 4.23
CA ALA A 63 -12.58 -4.04 5.21
C ALA A 63 -14.07 -3.76 4.92
N LYS A 64 -14.45 -3.56 3.66
CA LYS A 64 -15.85 -3.38 3.26
C LYS A 64 -16.71 -4.61 3.57
N GLN A 65 -16.18 -5.82 3.37
CA GLN A 65 -16.90 -7.05 3.74
C GLN A 65 -17.11 -7.18 5.25
N LEU A 66 -16.09 -6.86 6.06
CA LEU A 66 -16.21 -6.89 7.51
C LEU A 66 -17.21 -5.86 8.03
N VAL A 67 -17.21 -4.65 7.48
CA VAL A 67 -18.22 -3.63 7.83
C VAL A 67 -19.61 -4.10 7.41
N ALA A 68 -19.80 -4.62 6.20
CA ALA A 68 -21.08 -5.14 5.74
C ALA A 68 -21.61 -6.29 6.62
N ALA A 69 -20.72 -7.19 7.07
CA ALA A 69 -21.06 -8.26 8.00
C ALA A 69 -21.48 -7.72 9.39
N GLN A 70 -20.81 -6.69 9.90
CA GLN A 70 -21.18 -6.05 11.17
C GLN A 70 -22.50 -5.29 11.10
N THR A 71 -22.83 -4.66 9.97
CA THR A 71 -24.13 -3.99 9.79
C THR A 71 -25.28 -4.98 9.69
N ALA A 72 -25.06 -6.16 9.11
CA ALA A 72 -26.08 -7.22 9.04
C ALA A 72 -26.45 -7.80 10.42
N GLU A 73 -25.48 -7.93 11.34
CA GLU A 73 -25.74 -8.33 12.73
C GLU A 73 -26.53 -7.27 13.53
N GLN A 74 -26.35 -5.98 13.24
CA GLN A 74 -27.08 -4.91 13.94
C GLN A 74 -28.54 -4.72 13.50
N VAL A 75 -28.93 -5.17 12.31
CA VAL A 75 -30.33 -5.09 11.81
C VAL A 75 -31.16 -6.30 12.29
N THR A 76 -30.51 -7.33 12.84
CA THR A 76 -31.17 -8.57 13.30
C THR A 76 -31.31 -8.64 14.83
N GLN A 77 -30.92 -7.58 15.56
CA GLN A 77 -31.20 -7.42 17.00
C GLN A 77 -32.37 -6.45 17.24
#